data_AF-A0A523JUB7-F1
#
_entry.id   AF-A0A523JUB7-F1
#
_cell.length_a   1.000
_cell.length_b   1.000
_cell.length_c   1.000
_cell.angle_alpha   90.00
_cell.angle_beta   90.00
_cell.angle_gamma   90.00
#
_symmetry.space_group_name_H-M   'P 1'
#
loop_
_entity.id
_entity.type
_entity.pdbx_description
1 polymer ?
#
loop_
_entity_poly.entity_id
_entity_poly.type
_entity_poly.pdbx_seq_one_letter_code
_entity_poly.pdbx_strand_id
1 'polypeptide(L)' 'YYGDRESDIAMTKLFGGFGPEFYAAYQESWPMEPGYENRLKLYQLYHILNHLNLFGSAYLGRAMRLIRDINHTSTAG' A
#
# COMPACT_ATOMS: atom_id res chain seq x y z
N TYR A 1 -8.82 17.80 -1.52
CA TYR A 1 -7.83 16.83 -1.02
C TYR A 1 -6.70 16.80 -2.04
N TYR A 2 -5.46 17.01 -1.61
CA TYR A 2 -4.26 16.89 -2.44
C TYR A 2 -3.39 15.81 -1.82
N GLY A 3 -2.97 14.82 -2.61
CA GLY A 3 -2.20 13.68 -2.15
C GLY A 3 -1.64 12.87 -3.32
N ASP A 4 -0.75 11.94 -3.01
CA ASP A 4 -0.17 11.04 -4.00
C ASP A 4 -1.22 10.00 -4.45
N ARG A 5 -1.40 9.87 -5.77
CA ARG A 5 -2.30 8.91 -6.42
C ARG A 5 -2.00 7.46 -6.04
N GLU A 6 -0.75 7.16 -5.69
CA GLU A 6 -0.34 5.84 -5.23
C GLU A 6 -1.01 5.43 -3.91
N SER A 7 -1.46 6.39 -3.09
CA SER A 7 -2.20 6.13 -1.86
C SER A 7 -3.57 5.49 -2.13
N ASP A 8 -4.26 5.93 -3.19
CA ASP A 8 -5.55 5.36 -3.57
C ASP A 8 -5.37 3.94 -4.12
N ILE A 9 -4.37 3.73 -4.97
CA ILE A 9 -4.02 2.40 -5.50
C ILE A 9 -3.58 1.44 -4.38
N ALA A 10 -2.91 1.94 -3.35
CA ALA A 10 -2.58 1.15 -2.17
C ALA A 10 -3.81 0.61 -1.46
N MET A 11 -4.84 1.45 -1.30
CA MET A 11 -6.10 1.06 -0.66
C MET A 11 -6.85 -0.01 -1.48
N THR A 12 -6.93 0.14 -2.81
CA THR A 12 -7.67 -0.83 -3.64
C THR A 12 -7.12 -2.25 -3.48
N LYS A 13 -5.83 -2.41 -3.13
CA LYS A 13 -5.14 -3.70 -2.95
C LYS A 13 -5.30 -4.31 -1.55
N LEU A 14 -5.89 -3.64 -0.57
CA LEU A 14 -5.88 -4.12 0.83
C LEU A 14 -6.97 -5.14 1.16
N PHE A 15 -8.11 -5.12 0.47
CA PHE A 15 -9.32 -5.88 0.84
C PHE A 15 -9.94 -6.61 -0.36
N GLY A 16 -9.18 -7.55 -0.93
CA GLY A 16 -9.64 -8.38 -2.05
C GLY A 16 -9.15 -7.89 -3.41
N GLY A 17 -8.76 -6.62 -3.55
CA GLY A 17 -8.24 -6.11 -4.81
C GLY A 17 -9.34 -5.79 -5.83
N PHE A 18 -9.08 -4.86 -6.74
CA PHE A 18 -9.79 -4.82 -8.01
C PHE A 18 -9.23 -5.85 -9.00
N GLY A 19 -9.93 -6.07 -10.11
CA GLY A 19 -9.51 -7.00 -11.16
C GLY A 19 -8.18 -6.58 -11.81
N PRO A 20 -7.43 -7.53 -12.41
CA PRO A 20 -6.16 -7.25 -13.07
C PRO A 20 -6.28 -6.22 -14.20
N GLU A 21 -7.42 -6.17 -14.89
CA GLU A 21 -7.71 -5.24 -15.98
C GLU A 21 -7.66 -3.79 -15.50
N PHE A 22 -8.12 -3.52 -14.27
CA PHE A 22 -8.05 -2.18 -13.69
C PHE A 22 -6.60 -1.72 -13.53
N TYR A 23 -5.73 -2.58 -12.97
CA TYR A 23 -4.33 -2.21 -12.74
C TYR A 23 -3.55 -2.10 -14.04
N ALA A 24 -3.86 -2.95 -15.04
CA ALA A 24 -3.25 -2.87 -16.36
C ALA A 24 -3.59 -1.55 -17.07
N ALA A 25 -4.88 -1.20 -17.13
CA ALA A 25 -5.33 0.04 -17.75
C ALA A 25 -4.76 1.29 -17.03
N TYR A 26 -4.67 1.23 -15.70
CA TYR A 26 -4.09 2.32 -14.92
C TYR A 26 -2.59 2.46 -15.21
N GLN A 27 -1.84 1.36 -15.25
CA GLN A 27 -0.41 1.37 -15.55
C GLN A 27 -0.11 1.87 -16.97
N GLU A 28 -0.96 1.55 -17.95
CA GLU A 28 -0.85 2.06 -19.32
C GLU A 28 -1.14 3.57 -19.39
N SER A 29 -2.16 4.04 -18.68
CA SER A 29 -2.58 5.44 -18.71
C SER A 29 -1.65 6.36 -17.91
N TRP A 30 -1.15 5.88 -16.77
CA TRP A 30 -0.26 6.64 -15.89
C TRP A 30 0.74 5.71 -15.18
N PRO A 31 1.88 5.42 -15.86
CA PRO A 31 2.88 4.50 -15.34
C PRO A 31 3.36 4.86 -13.93
N MET A 32 3.52 3.84 -13.08
CA MET A 32 4.14 3.99 -11.77
C MET A 32 5.63 4.30 -11.88
N GLU A 33 6.10 5.24 -11.07
CA GLU A 33 7.51 5.61 -11.02
C GLU A 33 8.35 4.52 -10.32
N PRO A 34 9.65 4.40 -10.67
CA PRO A 34 10.57 3.49 -9.99
C PRO A 34 10.47 3.59 -8.45
N GLY A 35 10.54 2.44 -7.78
CA GLY A 35 10.38 2.36 -6.32
C GLY A 35 8.92 2.37 -5.83
N TYR A 36 7.94 2.40 -6.74
CA TYR A 36 6.51 2.31 -6.40
C TYR A 36 6.18 1.14 -5.46
N GLU A 37 6.79 -0.03 -5.64
CA GLU A 37 6.49 -1.19 -4.77
C GLU A 37 6.80 -0.93 -3.29
N ASN A 38 7.82 -0.11 -3.00
CA ASN A 38 8.16 0.28 -1.63
C ASN A 38 7.18 1.33 -1.10
N ARG A 39 6.84 2.33 -1.93
CA ARG A 39 5.83 3.33 -1.57
C ARG A 39 4.44 2.71 -1.36
N LEU A 40 4.11 1.68 -2.15
CA LEU A 40 2.87 0.91 -2.01
C LEU A 40 2.76 0.31 -0.60
N LYS A 41 3.82 -0.35 -0.11
CA LYS A 41 3.86 -0.90 1.26
C LYS A 41 3.68 0.20 2.32
N LEU A 42 4.33 1.34 2.12
CA LEU A 42 4.23 2.50 3.03
C LEU A 42 2.80 3.07 3.08
N TYR A 43 2.16 3.27 1.92
CA TYR A 43 0.77 3.75 1.87
C TYR A 43 -0.21 2.71 2.42
N GLN A 44 0.03 1.42 2.19
CA GLN A 44 -0.74 0.36 2.81
C GLN A 44 -0.61 0.35 4.33
N LEU A 45 0.59 0.63 4.87
CA LEU A 45 0.80 0.74 6.31
C LEU A 45 -0.04 1.87 6.91
N TYR A 46 -0.09 3.04 6.28
CA TYR A 46 -0.96 4.13 6.73
C TYR A 46 -2.42 3.69 6.85
N HIS A 47 -2.98 3.08 5.80
CA HIS A 47 -4.38 2.62 5.82
C HIS A 47 -4.63 1.54 6.87
N ILE A 48 -3.69 0.61 7.05
CA ILE A 48 -3.80 -0.44 8.07
C ILE A 48 -3.68 0.11 9.49
N LEU A 49 -2.82 1.11 9.73
CA LEU A 49 -2.77 1.81 11.02
C LEU A 49 -4.07 2.57 11.29
N ASN A 50 -4.66 3.21 10.29
CA ASN A 50 -5.97 3.82 10.41
C ASN A 50 -7.05 2.79 10.77
N HIS A 51 -7.04 1.61 10.12
CA HIS A 51 -7.97 0.53 10.47
C HIS A 51 -7.72 -0.06 11.86
N LEU A 52 -6.47 -0.16 12.29
CA LEU A 52 -6.13 -0.54 13.66
C LEU A 52 -6.73 0.44 14.67
N ASN A 53 -6.62 1.74 14.41
CA ASN A 53 -7.18 2.77 15.29
C ASN A 53 -8.73 2.72 15.33
N LEU A 54 -9.38 2.50 14.18
CA LEU A 54 -10.84 2.54 14.07
C LEU A 54 -11.55 1.24 14.43
N PHE A 55 -10.92 0.10 14.15
CA PHE A 55 -11.56 -1.24 14.19
C PHE A 55 -10.81 -2.24 15.08
N GLY A 56 -9.69 -1.84 15.66
CA GLY A 56 -9.02 -2.57 16.73
C GLY A 56 -7.98 -3.60 16.29
N SER A 57 -7.59 -4.45 17.25
CA SER A 57 -6.36 -5.25 17.22
C SER A 57 -6.27 -6.29 16.10
N ALA A 58 -7.38 -6.61 15.43
CA ALA A 58 -7.38 -7.49 14.26
C ALA A 58 -6.40 -7.03 13.17
N TYR A 59 -6.12 -5.72 13.08
CA TYR A 59 -5.22 -5.13 12.10
C TYR A 59 -3.76 -5.04 12.57
N LEU A 60 -3.48 -5.23 13.87
CA LEU A 60 -2.14 -5.06 14.46
C LEU A 60 -1.10 -5.98 13.81
N GLY A 61 -1.46 -7.27 13.63
CA GLY A 61 -0.56 -8.23 13.02
C GLY A 61 -0.15 -7.85 11.60
N ARG A 62 -1.07 -7.24 10.82
CA ARG A 62 -0.77 -6.77 9.45
C ARG A 62 0.09 -5.51 9.46
N ALA A 63 -0.16 -4.57 10.39
CA ALA A 63 0.67 -3.38 10.57
C ALA A 63 2.14 -3.77 10.87
N MET A 64 2.34 -4.67 11.83
CA MET A 64 3.68 -5.10 12.24
C MET A 64 4.44 -5.83 11.13
N ARG A 65 3.75 -6.62 10.29
CA ARG A 65 4.35 -7.24 9.11
C ARG A 65 4.83 -6.19 8.10
N LEU A 66 3.97 -5.24 7.75
CA LEU A 66 4.34 -4.17 6.80
C LEU A 66 5.53 -3.33 7.30
N ILE A 67 5.56 -2.97 8.60
CA ILE A 67 6.70 -2.26 9.21
C ILE A 67 8.00 -3.06 9.03
N ARG A 68 7.94 -4.37 9.30
CA ARG A 68 9.10 -5.25 9.14
C ARG A 68 9.57 -5.33 7.69
N ASP A 69 8.64 -5.53 6.76
CA ASP A 69 8.94 -5.64 5.33
C ASP A 69 9.58 -4.37 4.78
N ILE A 70 9.08 -3.21 5.19
CA ILE A 70 9.63 -1.90 4.81
C ILE A 70 11.08 -1.78 5.31
N ASN A 71 11.32 -2.09 6.59
CA ASN A 71 12.65 -1.97 7.20
C ASN A 71 13.68 -2.93 6.58
N HIS A 72 13.29 -4.13 6.14
CA HIS A 72 14.21 -5.06 5.47
C HIS A 72 14.50 -4.69 4.02
N THR A 73 13.60 -3.97 3.34
CA THR A 73 13.84 -3.54 1.96
C THR A 73 14.86 -2.38 1.91
N SER A 74 15.07 -1.67 3.02
CA SER A 74 16.04 -0.56 3.13
C SER A 74 17.49 -1.00 3.39
N THR A 75 17.75 -2.27 3.72
CA THR A 75 19.11 -2.76 4.03
C THR A 75 19.81 -3.49 2.86
N ALA A 76 19.20 -3.52 1.68
CA ALA A 76 19.74 -4.18 0.48
C ALA A 76 20.23 -3.17 -0.58
N GLY A 77 20.85 -2.08 -0.13
CA GLY A 77 21.49 -1.06 -0.96
C GLY A 77 22.97 -0.91 -0.61
#